data_AF-A0A938I3V6-F1
#
_entry.id   AF-A0A938I3V6-F1
#
_cell.length_a   1.000
_cell.length_b   1.000
_cell.length_c   1.000
_cell.angle_alpha   90.00
_cell.angle_beta   90.00
_cell.angle_gamma   90.00
#
_symmetry.space_group_name_H-M   'P 1'
#
loop_
_entity.id
_entity.type
_entity.pdbx_description
1 polymer ?
#
loop_
_entity_poly.entity_id
_entity_poly.type
_entity_poly.pdbx_seq_one_letter_code
_entity_poly.pdbx_strand_id
1 'polypeptide(L)'
;MSQLAIYLPDDRSDFEPMETISVEAQWELDSEPDSLQLRVVWNTSGKGDTNISTKKIITIDSPGAADSRRLDVELPAEPYSFSGKYVSLIWALELIAQPLNESCRREITIGPGRREVLLHRESTDPPAEE
;
A
#
# COMPACT_ATOMS: atom_id res chain seq x y z
N MET A 1 1.14 21.81 -12.31
CA MET A 1 1.40 20.37 -12.50
C MET A 1 0.95 19.71 -11.23
N SER A 2 -0.03 18.83 -11.32
CA SER A 2 -0.54 18.08 -10.17
C SER A 2 0.56 17.26 -9.49
N GLN A 3 0.58 17.29 -8.15
CA GLN A 3 1.46 16.50 -7.30
C GLN A 3 0.64 15.87 -6.16
N LEU A 4 0.84 14.58 -5.93
CA LEU A 4 0.26 13.85 -4.80
C LEU A 4 1.36 13.06 -4.10
N ALA A 5 1.32 13.01 -2.78
CA ALA A 5 2.27 12.26 -1.96
C ALA A 5 1.58 11.58 -0.78
N ILE A 6 2.12 10.42 -0.41
CA ILE A 6 1.74 9.66 0.78
C ILE A 6 3.00 9.50 1.62
N TYR A 7 2.96 10.01 2.84
CA TYR A 7 4.03 9.85 3.81
C TYR A 7 3.59 8.88 4.92
N LEU A 8 4.50 7.97 5.24
CA LEU A 8 4.32 6.94 6.24
C LEU A 8 5.08 7.33 7.53
N PRO A 9 4.64 6.84 8.70
CA PRO A 9 5.30 7.15 9.97
C PRO A 9 6.75 6.66 9.94
N ASP A 10 7.68 7.51 10.33
CA ASP A 10 9.12 7.24 10.33
C ASP A 10 9.70 6.80 8.96
N ASP A 11 8.99 7.13 7.86
CA ASP A 11 9.28 6.69 6.47
C ASP A 11 9.36 5.16 6.30
N ARG A 12 8.86 4.39 7.27
CA ARG A 12 8.83 2.92 7.19
C ARG A 12 7.74 2.46 6.23
N SER A 13 7.95 1.30 5.63
CA SER A 13 6.97 0.66 4.74
C SER A 13 6.48 -0.69 5.25
N ASP A 14 6.96 -1.17 6.39
CA ASP A 14 6.61 -2.44 7.00
C ASP A 14 5.78 -2.29 8.28
N PHE A 15 4.72 -3.09 8.39
CA PHE A 15 3.71 -2.97 9.43
C PHE A 15 3.18 -4.32 9.90
N GLU A 16 2.72 -4.37 11.16
CA GLU A 16 2.01 -5.51 11.71
C GLU A 16 0.58 -5.57 11.15
N PRO A 17 -0.02 -6.77 11.03
CA PRO A 17 -1.46 -6.89 10.78
C PRO A 17 -2.25 -6.16 11.87
N MET A 18 -3.35 -5.51 11.48
CA MET A 18 -4.20 -4.70 12.38
C MET A 18 -3.52 -3.49 13.02
N GLU A 19 -2.28 -3.17 12.63
CA GLU A 19 -1.62 -1.95 13.09
C GLU A 19 -2.40 -0.71 12.62
N THR A 20 -2.59 0.27 13.51
CA THR A 20 -3.10 1.59 13.12
C THR A 20 -1.93 2.51 12.83
N ILE A 21 -1.84 2.99 11.60
CA ILE A 21 -0.76 3.86 11.14
C ILE A 21 -1.29 5.27 10.87
N SER A 22 -0.50 6.28 11.21
CA SER A 22 -0.82 7.67 10.90
C SER A 22 -0.22 8.04 9.55
N VAL A 23 -1.06 8.13 8.53
CA VAL A 23 -0.68 8.41 7.14
C VAL A 23 -0.89 9.89 6.87
N GLU A 24 0.11 10.55 6.28
CA GLU A 24 -0.05 11.92 5.80
C GLU A 24 -0.24 11.91 4.28
N ALA A 25 -1.42 12.37 3.86
CA ALA A 25 -1.78 12.54 2.46
C ALA A 25 -1.61 14.02 2.10
N GLN A 26 -0.75 14.30 1.13
CA GLN A 26 -0.49 15.66 0.64
C GLN A 26 -0.84 15.76 -0.84
N TRP A 27 -1.44 16.88 -1.23
CA TRP A 27 -1.76 17.15 -2.63
C TRP A 27 -1.61 18.62 -2.98
N GLU A 28 -1.29 18.86 -4.25
CA GLU A 28 -1.35 20.16 -4.93
C GLU A 28 -1.80 19.86 -6.36
N LEU A 29 -3.02 20.28 -6.73
CA LEU A 29 -3.70 19.89 -7.96
C LEU A 29 -3.98 21.12 -8.83
N ASP A 30 -3.95 20.96 -10.14
CA ASP A 30 -4.22 22.06 -11.09
C ASP A 30 -5.70 22.51 -11.09
N SER A 31 -6.59 21.74 -10.46
CA SER A 31 -8.01 22.06 -10.27
C SER A 31 -8.52 21.44 -8.97
N GLU A 32 -9.58 22.01 -8.41
CA GLU A 32 -10.17 21.49 -7.18
C GLU A 32 -10.89 20.15 -7.45
N PRO A 33 -10.54 19.06 -6.72
CA PRO A 33 -11.24 17.79 -6.82
C PRO A 33 -12.55 17.83 -6.02
N ASP A 34 -13.52 17.01 -6.44
CA ASP A 34 -14.75 16.78 -5.67
C ASP A 34 -14.44 16.03 -4.37
N SER A 35 -13.52 15.07 -4.44
CA SER A 35 -13.06 14.29 -3.29
C SER A 35 -11.66 13.69 -3.53
N LEU A 36 -10.99 13.38 -2.42
CA LEU A 36 -9.80 12.53 -2.41
C LEU A 36 -10.12 11.22 -1.69
N GLN A 37 -9.60 10.11 -2.20
CA GLN A 37 -9.74 8.81 -1.57
C GLN A 37 -8.37 8.23 -1.25
N LEU A 38 -8.13 7.94 0.03
CA LEU A 38 -7.03 7.09 0.47
C LEU A 38 -7.54 5.65 0.54
N ARG A 39 -6.96 4.77 -0.26
CA ARG A 39 -7.36 3.36 -0.37
C ARG A 39 -6.25 2.45 0.12
N VAL A 40 -6.64 1.39 0.82
CA VAL A 40 -5.75 0.27 1.14
C VAL A 40 -6.08 -0.85 0.18
N VAL A 41 -5.12 -1.19 -0.68
CA VAL A 41 -5.32 -2.16 -1.77
C VAL A 41 -4.23 -3.23 -1.74
N TRP A 42 -4.56 -4.39 -2.26
CA TRP A 42 -3.54 -5.37 -2.61
C TRP A 42 -3.73 -5.85 -4.04
N ASN A 43 -2.63 -6.30 -4.64
CA ASN A 43 -2.66 -7.05 -5.88
C ASN A 43 -1.73 -8.26 -5.82
N THR A 44 -2.08 -9.32 -6.56
CA THR A 44 -1.10 -10.36 -6.89
C THR A 44 -0.27 -9.95 -8.10
N SER A 45 0.96 -10.44 -8.17
CA SER A 45 1.86 -10.29 -9.31
C SER A 45 2.61 -11.60 -9.54
N GLY A 46 2.98 -11.90 -10.79
CA GLY A 46 3.74 -13.10 -11.14
C GLY A 46 3.18 -13.84 -12.35
N LYS A 47 3.36 -15.16 -12.38
CA LYS A 47 2.93 -16.04 -13.50
C LYS A 47 1.46 -16.45 -13.44
N GLY A 48 0.79 -16.21 -12.31
CA GLY A 48 -0.65 -16.45 -12.16
C GLY A 48 -1.48 -15.25 -12.58
N ASP A 49 -2.79 -15.33 -12.34
CA ASP A 49 -3.70 -14.20 -12.59
C ASP A 49 -3.44 -13.03 -11.63
N THR A 50 -3.48 -11.83 -12.18
CA THR A 50 -3.49 -10.60 -11.40
C THR A 50 -4.85 -10.42 -10.76
N ASN A 51 -4.90 -10.60 -9.45
CA ASN A 51 -6.05 -10.27 -8.62
C ASN A 51 -5.80 -8.92 -7.98
N ILE A 52 -6.83 -8.07 -7.89
CA ILE A 52 -6.78 -6.77 -7.24
C ILE A 52 -7.96 -6.70 -6.27
N SER A 53 -7.73 -6.17 -5.07
CA SER A 53 -8.80 -5.93 -4.11
C SER A 53 -8.56 -4.67 -3.30
N THR A 54 -9.61 -3.88 -3.13
CA THR A 54 -9.64 -2.76 -2.20
C THR A 54 -10.24 -3.23 -0.88
N LYS A 55 -9.50 -3.03 0.21
CA LYS A 55 -9.91 -3.48 1.55
C LYS A 55 -10.45 -2.35 2.42
N LYS A 56 -9.99 -1.13 2.17
CA LYS A 56 -10.45 0.06 2.90
C LYS A 56 -10.41 1.28 1.99
N ILE A 57 -11.36 2.18 2.18
CA ILE A 57 -11.45 3.48 1.52
C ILE A 57 -11.75 4.51 2.61
N ILE A 58 -10.95 5.57 2.66
CA ILE A 58 -11.18 6.75 3.48
C ILE A 58 -11.37 7.92 2.52
N THR A 59 -12.52 8.58 2.59
CA THR A 59 -12.86 9.72 1.74
C THR A 59 -12.59 11.03 2.47
N ILE A 60 -11.93 11.94 1.76
CA ILE A 60 -11.77 13.34 2.14
C ILE A 60 -12.74 14.13 1.26
N ASP A 61 -13.82 14.64 1.85
CA ASP A 61 -14.80 15.48 1.16
C ASP A 61 -14.31 16.93 1.11
N SER A 62 -14.57 17.60 -0.02
CA SER A 62 -14.20 18.99 -0.28
C SER A 62 -12.74 19.30 0.10
N PRO A 63 -11.76 18.68 -0.59
CA PRO A 63 -10.36 18.75 -0.16
C PRO A 63 -9.69 20.09 -0.47
N GLY A 64 -10.27 20.92 -1.34
CA GLY A 64 -9.55 22.02 -1.96
C GLY A 64 -8.48 21.54 -2.95
N ALA A 65 -7.92 22.47 -3.72
CA ALA A 65 -6.89 22.14 -4.71
C ALA A 65 -5.53 21.77 -4.09
N ALA A 66 -5.23 22.23 -2.87
CA ALA A 66 -3.99 21.91 -2.17
C ALA A 66 -4.19 21.88 -0.66
N ASP A 67 -3.71 20.82 0.00
CA ASP A 67 -3.77 20.64 1.45
C ASP A 67 -2.82 19.49 1.86
N SER A 68 -2.66 19.30 3.17
CA SER A 68 -2.11 18.07 3.76
C SER A 68 -2.99 17.60 4.90
N ARG A 69 -3.37 16.31 4.90
CA ARG A 69 -4.19 15.72 5.95
C ARG A 69 -3.56 14.46 6.51
N ARG A 70 -3.51 14.41 7.84
CA ARG A 70 -3.15 13.21 8.59
C ARG A 70 -4.39 12.38 8.87
N LEU A 71 -4.30 11.09 8.53
CA LEU A 71 -5.38 10.11 8.62
C LEU A 71 -4.88 8.89 9.39
N ASP A 72 -5.64 8.44 10.38
CA ASP A 72 -5.33 7.18 11.06
C ASP A 72 -5.97 6.01 10.31
N VAL A 73 -5.13 5.07 9.90
CA VAL A 73 -5.51 3.93 9.05
C VAL A 73 -5.20 2.63 9.78
N GLU A 74 -6.23 1.95 10.25
CA GLU A 74 -6.12 0.55 10.67
C GLU A 74 -5.91 -0.34 9.44
N LEU A 75 -4.79 -1.07 9.43
CA LEU A 75 -4.40 -2.00 8.38
C LEU A 75 -5.16 -3.34 8.49
N PRO A 76 -5.39 -4.05 7.38
CA PRO A 76 -6.10 -5.32 7.42
C PRO A 76 -5.34 -6.42 8.17
N ALA A 77 -6.09 -7.34 8.79
CA ALA A 77 -5.50 -8.55 9.38
C ALA A 77 -4.97 -9.53 8.33
N GLU A 78 -5.56 -9.53 7.12
CA GLU A 78 -5.23 -10.47 6.05
C GLU A 78 -5.64 -9.93 4.67
N PRO A 79 -5.05 -10.47 3.58
CA PRO A 79 -3.92 -11.41 3.55
C PRO A 79 -2.58 -10.74 3.93
N TYR A 80 -1.57 -11.54 4.28
CA TYR A 80 -0.21 -11.02 4.44
C TYR A 80 0.46 -10.76 3.10
N SER A 81 1.35 -9.76 3.06
CA SER A 81 2.37 -9.65 2.01
C SER A 81 3.15 -10.96 1.95
N PHE A 82 3.35 -11.46 0.75
CA PHE A 82 4.20 -12.62 0.54
C PHE A 82 4.95 -12.51 -0.76
N SER A 83 6.12 -13.15 -0.78
CA SER A 83 6.95 -13.29 -1.96
C SER A 83 7.26 -14.76 -2.22
N GLY A 84 7.03 -15.17 -3.46
CA GLY A 84 7.25 -16.53 -3.92
C GLY A 84 7.80 -16.55 -5.34
N LYS A 85 8.32 -17.71 -5.76
CA LYS A 85 8.93 -17.86 -7.09
C LYS A 85 7.97 -17.55 -8.25
N TYR A 86 6.67 -17.76 -8.06
CA TYR A 86 5.67 -17.64 -9.12
C TYR A 86 4.59 -16.60 -8.85
N VAL A 87 4.39 -16.23 -7.59
CA VAL A 87 3.36 -15.28 -7.19
C VAL A 87 3.82 -14.53 -5.95
N SER A 88 3.53 -13.24 -5.93
CA SER A 88 3.65 -12.37 -4.77
C SER A 88 2.32 -11.66 -4.53
N LEU A 89 2.08 -11.27 -3.28
CA LEU A 89 1.00 -10.36 -2.91
C LEU A 89 1.59 -9.07 -2.36
N ILE A 90 1.26 -7.97 -3.03
CA ILE A 90 1.80 -6.64 -2.76
C ILE A 90 0.67 -5.78 -2.22
N TRP A 91 0.90 -5.14 -1.08
CA TRP A 91 0.01 -4.13 -0.52
C TRP A 91 0.44 -2.74 -0.92
N ALA A 92 -0.52 -1.82 -1.04
CA ALA A 92 -0.25 -0.41 -1.27
C ALA A 92 -1.32 0.48 -0.65
N LEU A 93 -0.90 1.70 -0.34
CA LEU A 93 -1.78 2.85 -0.17
C LEU A 93 -1.87 3.61 -1.49
N GLU A 94 -3.08 3.96 -1.88
CA GLU A 94 -3.34 4.78 -3.07
C GLU A 94 -4.10 6.03 -2.68
N LEU A 95 -3.63 7.20 -3.12
CA LEU A 95 -4.32 8.47 -2.98
C LEU A 95 -4.83 8.88 -4.36
N ILE A 96 -6.14 9.05 -4.50
CA ILE A 96 -6.81 9.25 -5.79
C ILE A 96 -7.70 10.48 -5.73
N ALA A 97 -7.48 11.44 -6.62
CA ALA A 97 -8.31 12.63 -6.79
C ALA A 97 -9.44 12.37 -7.79
N GLN A 98 -10.69 12.57 -7.35
CA GLN A 98 -11.87 12.42 -8.21
C GLN A 98 -12.47 13.79 -8.54
N PRO A 99 -12.93 14.01 -9.79
CA PRO A 99 -12.85 13.13 -10.97
C PRO A 99 -11.55 13.30 -11.78
N LEU A 100 -10.59 14.06 -11.26
CA LEU A 100 -9.38 14.50 -12.00
C LEU A 100 -8.48 13.35 -12.48
N ASN A 101 -8.65 12.14 -11.94
CA ASN A 101 -7.90 10.93 -12.32
C ASN A 101 -6.39 11.05 -12.05
N GLU A 102 -5.99 12.00 -11.20
CA GLU A 102 -4.66 12.11 -10.63
C GLU A 102 -4.53 11.16 -9.43
N SER A 103 -3.39 10.47 -9.33
CA SER A 103 -3.16 9.55 -8.21
C SER A 103 -1.70 9.33 -7.91
N CYS A 104 -1.40 8.90 -6.69
CA CYS A 104 -0.11 8.34 -6.33
C CYS A 104 -0.27 7.06 -5.51
N ARG A 105 0.78 6.25 -5.50
CA ARG A 105 0.81 4.92 -4.87
C ARG A 105 2.06 4.76 -4.03
N ARG A 106 1.90 4.24 -2.81
CA ARG A 106 3.00 3.88 -1.90
C ARG A 106 2.84 2.42 -1.50
N GLU A 107 3.80 1.59 -1.88
CA GLU A 107 3.81 0.17 -1.51
C GLU A 107 4.17 0.00 -0.03
N ILE A 108 3.55 -0.99 0.60
CA ILE A 108 3.76 -1.36 2.01
C ILE A 108 3.82 -2.88 2.15
N THR A 109 4.42 -3.33 3.24
CA THR A 109 4.46 -4.71 3.67
C THR A 109 3.59 -4.88 4.91
N ILE A 110 2.65 -5.82 4.86
CA ILE A 110 1.83 -6.21 6.00
C ILE A 110 2.12 -7.66 6.32
N GLY A 111 2.64 -7.95 7.51
CA GLY A 111 2.83 -9.33 7.93
C GLY A 111 3.43 -9.45 9.33
N PRO A 112 3.35 -10.65 9.95
CA PRO A 112 3.77 -10.86 11.32
C PRO A 112 5.25 -10.51 11.54
N GLY A 113 5.55 -9.73 12.57
CA GLY A 113 6.91 -9.25 12.81
C GLY A 113 7.36 -8.24 11.75
N ARG A 114 6.41 -7.55 11.11
CA ARG A 114 6.61 -6.56 10.03
C ARG A 114 7.44 -7.10 8.86
N ARG A 115 7.17 -8.33 8.47
CA ARG A 115 7.89 -9.01 7.39
C ARG A 115 6.90 -9.68 6.45
N GLU A 116 7.22 -9.65 5.17
CA GLU A 116 6.53 -10.47 4.20
C GLU A 116 6.81 -11.96 4.44
N VAL A 117 5.86 -12.80 4.06
CA VAL A 117 6.01 -14.25 4.13
C VAL A 117 6.77 -14.74 2.89
N LEU A 118 7.89 -15.41 3.08
CA LEU A 118 8.62 -16.05 1.99
C LEU A 118 8.05 -17.46 1.75
N LEU A 119 7.55 -17.72 0.54
CA LEU A 119 6.92 -19.00 0.18
C LEU A 119 7.92 -20.06 -0.31
N HIS A 120 9.21 -19.74 -0.38
CA HIS A 120 10.26 -20.70 -0.73
C HIS A 120 11.15 -21.00 0.49
N ARG A 121 11.42 -22.28 0.72
CA ARG A 121 12.54 -22.70 1.57
C ARG A 121 13.83 -22.39 0.82
N GLU A 122 14.76 -21.67 1.43
CA GLU A 122 16.16 -21.79 1.01
C GLU A 122 16.54 -23.27 1.16
N SER A 123 16.97 -23.91 0.08
CA SER A 123 17.57 -25.23 0.15
C SER A 123 18.86 -25.12 0.94
N THR A 124 18.83 -25.42 2.24
CA THR A 124 20.05 -25.74 2.99
C THR A 124 20.45 -27.17 2.60
N ASP A 125 20.88 -27.37 1.36
CA ASP A 125 21.61 -28.58 1.00
C ASP A 125 23.09 -28.31 1.32
N PRO A 126 23.72 -29.00 2.27
CA PRO A 126 25.17 -28.91 2.41
C PRO A 126 25.82 -29.34 1.08
N PRO A 127 26.97 -28.75 0.70
CA PRO A 127 27.67 -29.21 -0.50
C PRO A 127 27.92 -30.71 -0.38
N ALA A 128 27.58 -31.46 -1.42
CA ALA A 128 27.93 -32.87 -1.52
C ALA A 128 29.46 -32.98 -1.39
N GLU A 129 29.94 -33.61 -0.32
CA GLU A 129 31.32 -34.06 -0.21
C GLU A 129 31.56 -35.15 -1.28
N GLU A 130 32.69 -35.02 -1.98
CA GLU A 130 33.15 -35.85 -3.11
C GLU A 130 33.23 -37.35 -2.83
#